data_AF-A0A286GV78-F1
#
_entry.id   AF-A0A286GV78-F1
#
_cell.length_a   1.000
_cell.length_b   1.000
_cell.length_c   1.000
_cell.angle_alpha   90.00
_cell.angle_beta   90.00
_cell.angle_gamma   90.00
#
_symmetry.space_group_name_H-M   'P 1'
#
loop_
_entity.id
_entity.type
_entity.pdbx_description
1 polymer ?
#
loop_
_entity_poly.entity_id
_entity_poly.type
_entity_poly.pdbx_seq_one_letter_code
_entity_poly.pdbx_strand_id
1 'polypeptide(L)' 'MEAGIEDGSAVIAWSAPTAMGFDFETLGRDRRVPRDFDGLKLVSFLPADYEEDSG' A
#
# COMPACT_ATOMS: atom_id res chain seq x y z
N MET A 1 -8.58 4.06 13.05
CA MET A 1 -9.99 3.76 12.72
C MET A 1 -9.93 2.64 11.69
N GLU A 2 -9.86 1.39 12.15
CA GLU A 2 -9.64 0.19 11.30
C GLU A 2 -10.85 -0.75 11.41
N ALA A 3 -12.03 -0.17 11.61
CA ALA A 3 -13.26 -0.93 11.79
C ALA A 3 -13.78 -1.37 10.41
N GLY A 4 -13.72 -2.68 10.14
CA GLY A 4 -14.44 -3.30 9.03
C GLY A 4 -13.63 -4.14 8.04
N ILE A 5 -12.30 -4.24 8.17
CA ILE A 5 -11.50 -5.07 7.25
C ILE A 5 -11.12 -6.43 7.83
N GLU A 6 -11.16 -6.58 9.15
CA GLU A 6 -10.77 -7.81 9.86
C GLU A 6 -9.39 -8.31 9.37
N ASP A 7 -9.28 -9.56 8.92
CA ASP A 7 -8.06 -10.14 8.35
C ASP A 7 -7.90 -9.91 6.83
N GLY A 8 -8.73 -9.03 6.26
CA GLY A 8 -8.73 -8.68 4.85
C GLY A 8 -7.64 -7.69 4.45
N SER A 9 -7.63 -7.35 3.16
CA SER A 9 -6.79 -6.32 2.55
C SER A 9 -7.66 -5.40 1.72
N ALA A 10 -7.44 -4.09 1.84
CA ALA A 10 -8.19 -3.05 1.14
C ALA A 10 -7.24 -2.01 0.54
N VAL A 11 -7.63 -1.47 -0.61
CA VAL A 11 -6.96 -0.34 -1.26
C VAL A 11 -8.01 0.72 -1.58
N ILE A 12 -7.71 1.96 -1.22
CA ILE A 12 -8.50 3.13 -1.61
C ILE A 12 -7.63 4.03 -2.47
N ALA A 13 -8.15 4.46 -3.62
CA ALA A 13 -7.49 5.39 -4.52
C ALA A 13 -8.43 6.55 -4.84
N TRP A 14 -7.89 7.76 -4.94
CA TRP A 14 -8.65 8.97 -5.20
C TRP A 14 -7.86 9.95 -6.07
N SER A 15 -8.57 10.90 -6.68
CA SER A 15 -7.94 11.97 -7.45
C SER A 15 -7.25 12.95 -6.51
N ALA A 16 -5.99 13.28 -6.78
CA ALA A 16 -5.17 14.14 -5.95
C ALA A 16 -4.33 15.09 -6.81
N PRO A 17 -4.00 16.30 -6.33
CA PRO A 17 -3.17 17.26 -7.06
C PRO A 17 -1.67 16.89 -6.96
N THR A 18 -1.32 15.65 -7.29
CA THR A 18 0.06 15.13 -7.36
C THR A 18 0.52 15.03 -8.81
N ALA A 19 1.81 14.78 -9.03
CA ALA A 19 2.36 14.59 -10.39
C ALA A 19 1.71 13.41 -11.15
N MET A 20 1.16 12.42 -10.42
CA MET A 20 0.47 11.26 -11.00
C MET A 20 -1.04 11.48 -11.18
N GLY A 21 -1.60 12.57 -10.62
CA GLY A 21 -3.03 12.87 -10.68
C GLY A 21 -3.92 12.00 -9.79
N PHE A 22 -3.33 11.10 -9.01
CA PHE A 22 -4.02 10.28 -8.02
C PHE A 22 -3.14 10.02 -6.80
N ASP A 23 -3.76 9.56 -5.73
CA ASP A 23 -3.10 9.01 -4.56
C ASP A 23 -3.87 7.76 -4.09
N PHE A 24 -3.21 6.92 -3.30
CA PHE A 24 -3.81 5.71 -2.76
C PHE A 24 -3.25 5.34 -1.39
N GLU A 25 -4.05 4.59 -0.64
CA GLU A 25 -3.70 4.00 0.64
C GLU A 25 -4.11 2.52 0.66
N THR A 26 -3.34 1.73 1.39
CA THR A 26 -3.60 0.32 1.60
C THR A 26 -3.81 0.07 3.09
N LEU A 27 -4.75 -0.80 3.41
CA LEU A 27 -5.01 -1.25 4.76
C LEU A 27 -5.04 -2.77 4.80
N GLY A 28 -4.46 -3.37 5.84
CA GLY A 28 -4.36 -4.82 5.98
C GLY A 28 -3.05 -5.40 5.44
N ARG A 29 -2.88 -6.70 5.65
CA ARG A 29 -1.66 -7.42 5.29
C ARG A 29 -1.76 -7.90 3.84
N ASP A 30 -0.87 -7.42 2.99
CA ASP A 30 -0.81 -7.79 1.57
C ASP A 30 0.65 -7.85 1.10
N ARG A 31 0.90 -8.61 0.04
CA ARG A 31 2.21 -8.59 -0.63
C ARG A 31 2.36 -7.37 -1.55
N ARG A 32 1.30 -6.59 -1.75
CA ARG A 32 1.28 -5.31 -2.48
C ARG A 32 1.44 -4.17 -1.49
N VAL A 33 2.67 -3.75 -1.25
CA VAL A 33 2.99 -2.73 -0.25
C VAL A 33 3.31 -1.40 -0.95
N PRO A 34 2.67 -0.28 -0.56
CA PRO A 34 3.05 1.04 -1.04
C PRO A 34 4.51 1.35 -0.71
N ARG A 35 5.25 1.87 -1.67
CA ARG A 35 6.62 2.37 -1.49
C ARG A 35 6.76 3.74 -2.13
N ASP A 36 7.48 4.62 -1.48
CA ASP A 36 7.99 5.83 -2.12
C ASP A 36 9.21 5.47 -2.98
N PHE A 37 9.18 5.89 -4.24
CA PHE A 37 10.29 5.78 -5.17
C PHE A 37 10.52 7.14 -5.81
N ASP A 38 11.49 7.88 -5.27
CA ASP A 38 11.85 9.22 -5.75
C ASP A 38 10.65 10.20 -5.77
N GLY A 39 9.84 10.19 -4.71
CA GLY A 39 8.64 11.03 -4.61
C GLY A 39 7.42 10.51 -5.38
N LEU A 40 7.54 9.34 -6.03
CA LEU A 40 6.40 8.62 -6.62
C LEU A 40 5.95 7.51 -5.69
N LYS A 41 4.69 7.56 -5.24
CA LYS A 41 4.04 6.45 -4.55
C LYS A 41 3.76 5.30 -5.54
N LEU A 42 4.50 4.21 -5.44
CA LEU A 42 4.36 3.00 -6.25
C LEU A 42 3.96 1.79 -5.37
N VAL A 43 3.67 0.66 -6.00
CA VAL A 43 3.40 -0.61 -5.31
C VAL A 43 4.55 -1.57 -5.54
N SER A 44 5.16 -2.04 -4.45
CA SER A 44 6.07 -3.18 -4.49
C SER A 44 5.28 -4.47 -4.36
N PHE A 45 5.61 -5.46 -5.19
CA PHE A 45 5.04 -6.80 -5.09
C PHE A 45 6.06 -7.74 -4.45
N LEU A 46 5.81 -8.08 -3.19
CA LEU A 46 6.70 -8.87 -2.36
C LEU A 46 6.64 -10.35 -2.74
N PRO A 47 7.78 -11.08 -2.63
CA PRO A 47 7.81 -12.54 -2.75
C PRO A 47 6.82 -13.24 -1.80
N ALA A 48 6.47 -14.49 -2.11
CA ALA A 48 5.55 -15.28 -1.28
C ALA A 48 6.11 -15.62 0.10
N ASP A 49 7.43 -15.64 0.22
CA ASP A 49 8.25 -15.94 1.39
C ASP A 49 8.81 -14.67 2.05
N TYR A 50 8.21 -13.51 1.76
CA TYR A 50 8.63 -12.26 2.40
C TYR A 50 8.21 -12.24 3.88
N GLU A 51 9.15 -12.57 4.75
CA GLU A 51 9.09 -12.29 6.18
C GLU A 51 9.56 -10.83 6.36
N GLU A 52 8.73 -9.97 6.98
CA GLU A 52 9.20 -8.67 7.44
C GLU A 52 10.26 -8.90 8.53
N ASP A 53 11.53 -8.91 8.13
CA ASP A 53 12.67 -8.96 9.05
C ASP A 53 12.55 -7.75 10.00
N SER A 54 12.12 -8.05 11.23
CA SER A 54 11.97 -7.08 12.31
C SER A 54 13.36 -6.77 12.85
N GLY A 55 14.08 -5.90 12.14
CA GLY A 55 15.33 -5.29 12.59
C GLY A 55 15.13 -4.25 13.70
#